data_AF-A0A3R6UQD9-F1
#
_entry.id   AF-A0A3R6UQD9-F1
#
_cell.length_a   1.000
_cell.length_b   1.000
_cell.length_c   1.000
_cell.angle_alpha   90.00
_cell.angle_beta   90.00
_cell.angle_gamma   90.00
#
_symmetry.space_group_name_H-M   'P 1'
#
loop_
_entity.id
_entity.type
_entity.pdbx_description
1 polymer ?
#
loop_
_entity_poly.entity_id
_entity_poly.type
_entity_poly.pdbx_seq_one_letter_code
_entity_poly.pdbx_strand_id
1 'polypeptide(L)'
;MSKHKEIPKRIRQQLYEKYNHRCAYCGCNLEYKDMQVDHVKPVYVHNDIGHDMTESEMYDISNLLPACRQCNFYKDTFSLGTFRKRLQTVMMDNLRKEFTYRLAVKYGLIKEQKREITFYFERLQSDRDPVNMFEQQMTEDEQLELSEALDDFIQMYENRFEEQTEDEETREILLDEFEHLYSLVYLLEKKEIELC
;
A
#
# COMPACT_ATOMS: atom_id res chain seq x y z
N MET A 1 10.93 22.12 26.68
CA MET A 1 9.58 21.55 26.44
C MET A 1 9.50 21.18 24.98
N SER A 2 8.89 20.04 24.64
CA SER A 2 8.73 19.65 23.23
C SER A 2 7.99 20.75 22.47
N LYS A 3 8.54 21.19 21.34
CA LYS A 3 7.92 22.20 20.47
C LYS A 3 6.75 21.60 19.66
N HIS A 4 6.59 20.27 19.70
CA HIS A 4 5.61 19.53 18.93
C HIS A 4 4.26 19.43 19.65
N LYS A 5 3.21 19.53 18.86
CA LYS A 5 1.82 19.43 19.30
C LYS A 5 1.48 18.00 19.68
N GLU A 6 0.76 17.85 20.78
CA GLU A 6 0.24 16.54 21.18
C GLU A 6 -0.90 16.10 20.27
N ILE A 7 -0.87 14.84 19.81
CA ILE A 7 -1.96 14.27 19.01
C ILE A 7 -3.16 13.98 19.92
N PRO A 8 -4.34 14.58 19.66
CA PRO A 8 -5.51 14.40 20.53
C PRO A 8 -5.93 12.94 20.67
N LYS A 9 -6.42 12.57 21.86
CA LYS A 9 -6.91 11.20 22.16
C LYS A 9 -7.92 10.67 21.13
N ARG A 10 -8.81 11.54 20.64
CA ARG A 10 -9.80 11.19 19.60
C ARG A 10 -9.12 10.72 18.30
N ILE A 11 -8.09 11.42 17.84
CA ILE A 11 -7.34 11.05 16.63
C ILE A 11 -6.56 9.77 16.86
N ARG A 12 -5.93 9.62 18.03
CA ARG A 12 -5.23 8.39 18.42
C ARG A 12 -6.18 7.17 18.36
N GLN A 13 -7.38 7.30 18.91
CA GLN A 13 -8.38 6.23 18.89
C GLN A 13 -8.89 5.93 17.48
N GLN A 14 -9.16 6.96 16.68
CA GLN A 14 -9.54 6.79 15.27
C GLN A 14 -8.48 6.02 14.46
N LEU A 15 -7.20 6.34 14.65
CA LEU A 15 -6.09 5.62 14.02
C LEU A 15 -6.04 4.16 14.51
N TYR A 16 -6.18 3.94 15.82
CA TYR A 16 -6.17 2.61 16.39
C TYR A 16 -7.23 1.70 15.76
N GLU A 17 -8.48 2.18 15.68
CA GLU A 17 -9.61 1.47 15.08
C GLU A 17 -9.42 1.29 13.56
N LYS A 18 -9.02 2.34 12.83
CA LYS A 18 -8.83 2.32 11.36
C LYS A 18 -7.87 1.21 10.90
N TYR A 19 -6.83 0.92 11.69
CA TYR A 19 -5.79 -0.06 11.40
C TYR A 19 -5.96 -1.36 12.19
N ASN A 20 -7.19 -1.69 12.60
CA ASN A 20 -7.52 -2.97 13.24
C ASN A 20 -6.65 -3.30 14.46
N HIS A 21 -6.29 -2.27 15.25
CA HIS A 21 -5.44 -2.40 16.43
C HIS A 21 -4.05 -2.98 16.11
N ARG A 22 -3.52 -2.71 14.91
CA ARG A 22 -2.21 -3.20 14.46
C ARG A 22 -1.27 -2.06 14.13
N CYS A 23 0.03 -2.35 14.25
CA CYS A 23 1.08 -1.46 13.75
C CYS A 23 0.95 -1.32 12.23
N ALA A 24 0.78 -0.10 11.75
CA ALA A 24 0.65 0.22 10.34
C ALA A 24 1.86 -0.24 9.50
N TYR A 25 3.04 -0.40 10.12
CA TYR A 25 4.23 -0.92 9.45
C TYR A 25 4.29 -2.44 9.45
N CYS A 26 4.55 -3.05 10.61
CA CYS A 26 4.82 -4.49 10.69
C CYS A 26 3.57 -5.37 10.85
N GLY A 27 2.41 -4.79 11.16
CA GLY A 27 1.16 -5.53 11.36
C GLY A 27 1.02 -6.26 12.70
N CYS A 28 1.98 -6.12 13.62
CA CYS A 28 1.87 -6.71 14.96
C CYS A 28 0.66 -6.13 15.71
N ASN A 29 0.08 -6.92 16.62
CA ASN A 29 -0.98 -6.44 17.50
C ASN A 29 -0.44 -5.28 18.36
N LEU A 30 -1.26 -4.25 18.53
CA LEU A 30 -1.00 -3.13 19.42
C LEU A 30 -2.04 -3.10 20.52
N GLU A 31 -1.58 -3.01 21.77
CA GLU A 31 -2.43 -2.49 22.84
C GLU A 31 -2.47 -0.97 22.72
N TYR A 32 -3.63 -0.35 22.98
CA TYR A 32 -3.80 1.10 22.88
C TYR A 32 -2.79 1.89 23.73
N LYS A 33 -2.40 1.36 24.90
CA LYS A 33 -1.42 1.99 25.80
C LYS A 33 0.00 2.02 25.22
N ASP A 34 0.34 1.06 24.37
CA ASP A 34 1.68 0.89 23.78
C ASP A 34 1.79 1.49 22.38
N MET A 35 0.66 1.91 21.81
CA MET A 35 0.58 2.55 20.50
C MET A 35 1.26 3.92 20.51
N GLN A 36 2.16 4.13 19.55
CA GLN A 36 2.69 5.44 19.20
C GLN A 36 2.03 5.94 17.93
N VAL A 37 1.97 7.27 17.76
CA VAL A 37 1.55 7.88 16.49
C VAL A 37 2.81 8.38 15.80
N ASP A 38 3.12 7.79 14.66
CA ASP A 38 4.21 8.24 13.79
C ASP A 38 3.68 9.22 12.73
N HIS A 39 4.56 10.14 12.31
CA HIS A 39 4.31 11.01 11.18
C HIS A 39 5.03 10.45 9.94
N VAL A 40 4.27 10.08 8.91
CA VAL A 40 4.79 9.53 7.65
C VAL A 40 5.85 10.46 7.06
N LYS A 41 5.53 11.75 7.00
CA LYS A 41 6.45 12.87 6.79
C LYS A 41 6.91 13.38 8.16
N PRO A 42 8.17 13.17 8.56
CA PRO A 42 8.64 13.49 9.91
C PRO A 42 8.61 14.99 10.22
N VAL A 43 8.15 15.34 11.43
CA VAL A 43 8.07 16.73 11.90
C VAL A 43 9.42 17.44 11.85
N TYR A 44 10.49 16.77 12.27
CA TYR A 44 11.85 17.34 12.28
C TYR A 44 12.32 17.78 10.89
N VAL A 45 12.08 16.94 9.88
CA VAL A 45 12.56 17.20 8.50
C VAL A 45 11.77 18.34 7.88
N HIS A 46 10.45 18.31 8.00
CA HIS A 46 9.56 19.19 7.24
C HIS A 46 9.11 20.45 7.99
N ASN A 47 9.12 20.43 9.32
CA ASN A 47 8.69 21.57 10.14
C ASN A 47 9.83 22.23 10.90
N ASP A 48 10.80 21.48 11.45
CA ASP A 48 11.89 22.09 12.22
C ASP A 48 13.05 22.60 11.34
N ILE A 49 13.34 21.90 10.24
CA ILE A 49 14.42 22.26 9.31
C ILE A 49 13.86 22.80 7.98
N GLY A 50 13.00 22.02 7.32
CA GLY A 50 12.56 22.30 5.96
C GLY A 50 11.58 23.46 5.84
N HIS A 51 10.71 23.62 6.84
CA HIS A 51 9.60 24.59 6.83
C HIS A 51 8.76 24.53 5.54
N ASP A 52 8.58 23.33 4.98
CA ASP A 52 7.92 23.09 3.68
C ASP A 52 6.49 22.55 3.82
N MET A 53 6.00 22.39 5.06
CA MET A 53 4.62 21.99 5.37
C MET A 53 3.99 22.94 6.39
N THR A 54 2.72 23.27 6.19
CA THR A 54 1.94 24.00 7.18
C THR A 54 1.65 23.12 8.40
N GLU A 55 1.30 23.73 9.54
CA GLU A 55 0.89 22.97 10.72
C GLU A 55 -0.32 22.08 10.44
N SER A 56 -1.28 22.55 9.64
CA SER A 56 -2.47 21.78 9.29
C SER A 56 -2.12 20.52 8.51
N GLU A 57 -1.20 20.61 7.54
CA GLU A 57 -0.76 19.45 6.75
C GLU A 57 0.09 18.49 7.58
N MET A 58 0.93 19.02 8.48
CA MET A 58 1.82 18.21 9.31
C MET A 58 1.04 17.30 10.26
N TYR A 59 -0.02 17.82 10.88
CA TYR A 59 -0.83 17.10 11.86
C TYR A 59 -2.14 16.56 11.27
N ASP A 60 -2.29 16.56 9.95
CA ASP A 60 -3.43 15.94 9.26
C ASP A 60 -3.42 14.42 9.45
N ILE A 61 -4.60 13.82 9.55
CA ILE A 61 -4.74 12.38 9.78
C ILE A 61 -4.11 11.52 8.67
N SER A 62 -4.01 12.03 7.44
CA SER A 62 -3.34 11.35 6.33
C SER A 62 -1.84 11.20 6.54
N ASN A 63 -1.21 12.07 7.34
CA ASN A 63 0.20 12.00 7.69
C ASN A 63 0.46 11.14 8.94
N LEU A 64 -0.57 10.64 9.61
CA LEU A 64 -0.44 9.95 10.90
C LEU A 64 -0.71 8.44 10.77
N LEU A 65 0.16 7.63 11.37
CA LEU A 65 0.00 6.18 11.41
C LEU A 65 0.19 5.62 12.84
N PRO A 66 -0.61 4.63 13.26
CA PRO A 66 -0.35 3.91 14.50
C PRO A 66 0.87 2.99 14.33
N ALA A 67 1.86 3.11 15.19
CA ALA A 67 3.11 2.37 15.09
C ALA A 67 3.49 1.74 16.44
N CYS A 68 4.14 0.56 16.37
CA CYS A 68 4.82 0.01 17.54
C CYS A 68 6.12 0.79 17.81
N ARG A 69 6.59 0.74 19.06
CA ARG A 69 7.81 1.44 19.48
C ARG A 69 9.02 1.12 18.62
N GLN A 70 9.21 -0.14 18.23
CA GLN A 70 10.37 -0.57 17.44
C GLN A 70 10.33 -0.01 16.02
N CYS A 71 9.19 -0.09 15.34
CA CYS A 71 9.04 0.45 13.99
C CYS A 71 9.15 1.97 13.97
N ASN A 72 8.49 2.66 14.91
CA ASN A 72 8.57 4.12 15.00
C ASN A 72 10.02 4.59 15.25
N PHE A 73 10.70 3.95 16.21
CA PHE A 73 12.10 4.25 16.50
C PHE A 73 13.02 3.97 15.30
N TYR A 74 12.83 2.85 14.59
CA TYR A 74 13.70 2.50 13.47
C TYR A 74 13.40 3.30 12.19
N LYS A 75 12.16 3.76 12.01
CA LYS A 75 11.77 4.68 10.94
C LYS A 75 12.45 6.03 11.14
N ASP A 76 12.48 6.54 12.36
CA ASP A 76 13.16 7.81 12.66
C ASP A 76 12.66 8.92 11.71
N THR A 77 13.57 9.73 11.19
CA THR A 77 13.28 10.78 10.19
C THR A 77 13.29 10.28 8.75
N PHE A 78 13.27 8.96 8.49
CA PHE A 78 13.35 8.43 7.13
C PHE A 78 11.99 8.46 6.42
N SER A 79 12.05 8.66 5.09
CA SER A 79 10.90 8.42 4.21
C SER A 79 10.54 6.93 4.20
N LEU A 80 9.32 6.60 3.78
CA LEU A 80 8.85 5.21 3.70
C LEU A 80 9.75 4.33 2.81
N GLY A 81 10.21 4.86 1.67
CA GLY A 81 11.12 4.14 0.78
C GLY A 81 12.47 3.86 1.43
N THR A 82 13.05 4.85 2.11
CA THR A 82 14.31 4.67 2.85
C THR A 82 14.12 3.72 4.03
N PHE A 83 13.03 3.84 4.78
CA PHE A 83 12.70 2.95 5.90
C PHE A 83 12.57 1.49 5.42
N ARG A 84 11.84 1.24 4.33
CA ARG A 84 11.73 -0.08 3.70
C ARG A 84 13.09 -0.64 3.30
N LYS A 85 13.90 0.16 2.59
CA LYS A 85 15.27 -0.24 2.21
C LYS A 85 16.10 -0.59 3.43
N ARG A 86 16.01 0.19 4.51
CA ARG A 86 16.76 -0.06 5.75
C ARG A 86 16.34 -1.37 6.42
N LEU A 87 15.05 -1.68 6.48
CA LEU A 87 14.55 -2.96 6.98
C LEU A 87 15.08 -4.14 6.15
N GLN A 88 15.09 -4.00 4.83
CA GLN A 88 15.49 -5.07 3.91
C GLN A 88 17.00 -5.33 3.88
N THR A 89 17.80 -4.26 3.84
CA THR A 89 19.24 -4.37 3.57
C THR A 89 20.07 -3.92 4.76
N VAL A 90 19.94 -2.66 5.16
CA VAL A 90 20.83 -2.04 6.15
C VAL A 90 20.81 -2.76 7.49
N MET A 91 19.62 -3.20 7.94
CA MET A 91 19.48 -3.98 9.17
C MET A 91 20.27 -5.29 9.10
N MET A 92 20.08 -6.06 8.03
CA MET A 92 20.75 -7.34 7.84
C MET A 92 22.26 -7.18 7.70
N ASP A 93 22.72 -6.17 6.95
CA ASP A 93 24.14 -5.90 6.76
C ASP A 93 24.83 -5.49 8.06
N ASN A 94 24.12 -4.78 8.94
CA ASN A 94 24.64 -4.48 10.28
C ASN A 94 24.67 -5.72 11.17
N LEU A 95 23.64 -6.57 11.16
CA LEU A 95 23.62 -7.82 11.92
C LEU A 95 24.76 -8.77 11.49
N ARG A 96 25.05 -8.87 10.20
CA ARG A 96 26.14 -9.71 9.65
C ARG A 96 27.55 -9.31 10.11
N LYS A 97 27.73 -8.10 10.63
CA LYS A 97 29.02 -7.65 11.20
C LYS A 97 29.31 -8.32 12.53
N GLU A 98 28.27 -8.73 13.27
CA GLU A 98 28.40 -9.36 14.58
C GLU A 98 28.91 -10.80 14.48
N PHE A 99 29.94 -11.12 15.27
CA PHE A 99 30.54 -12.44 15.28
C PHE A 99 29.54 -13.53 15.70
N THR A 100 28.73 -13.27 16.72
CA THR A 100 27.72 -14.20 17.24
C THR A 100 26.65 -14.51 16.21
N TYR A 101 26.20 -13.51 15.45
CA TYR A 101 25.26 -13.70 14.36
C TYR A 101 25.85 -14.60 13.26
N ARG A 102 27.08 -14.31 12.80
CA ARG A 102 27.76 -15.15 11.80
C ARG A 102 27.95 -16.58 12.28
N LEU A 103 28.28 -16.77 13.56
CA LEU A 103 28.42 -18.09 14.15
C LEU A 103 27.08 -18.83 14.17
N ALA A 104 26.01 -18.18 14.60
CA ALA A 104 24.66 -18.75 14.61
C ALA A 104 24.19 -19.17 13.21
N VAL A 105 24.48 -18.36 12.18
CA VAL A 105 24.21 -18.73 10.77
C VAL A 105 25.04 -19.95 10.36
N LYS A 106 26.34 -20.01 10.71
CA LYS A 106 27.22 -21.15 10.39
C LYS A 106 26.73 -22.47 10.99
N TYR A 107 26.14 -22.43 12.18
CA TYR A 107 25.53 -23.59 12.83
C TYR A 107 24.07 -23.83 12.45
N GLY A 108 23.50 -23.04 11.54
CA GLY A 108 22.12 -23.19 11.06
C GLY A 108 21.05 -22.80 12.10
N LEU A 109 21.42 -22.09 13.17
CA LEU A 109 20.49 -21.58 14.19
C LEU A 109 19.67 -20.40 13.67
N ILE A 110 20.19 -19.68 12.67
CA ILE A 110 19.52 -18.57 12.00
C ILE A 110 19.46 -18.88 10.50
N LYS A 111 18.27 -18.73 9.90
CA LYS A 111 18.06 -18.80 8.45
C LYS A 111 17.62 -17.44 7.94
N GLU A 112 18.43 -16.83 7.10
CA GLU A 112 18.10 -15.56 6.47
C GLU A 112 17.02 -15.74 5.41
N GLN A 113 16.02 -14.86 5.41
CA GLN A 113 14.97 -14.85 4.40
C GLN A 113 15.01 -13.51 3.67
N LYS A 114 15.09 -13.56 2.34
CA LYS A 114 14.92 -12.38 1.49
C LYS A 114 13.45 -12.32 1.10
N ARG A 115 12.74 -11.33 1.64
CA ARG A 115 11.35 -11.04 1.28
C ARG A 115 11.21 -9.57 1.03
N GLU A 116 10.36 -9.22 0.08
CA GLU A 116 9.95 -7.84 -0.08
C GLU A 116 9.10 -7.42 1.14
N ILE A 117 9.36 -6.20 1.63
CA ILE A 117 8.69 -5.68 2.81
C ILE A 117 7.54 -4.80 2.36
N THR A 118 6.33 -5.33 2.48
CA THR A 118 5.08 -4.60 2.33
C THR A 118 4.59 -4.16 3.70
N PHE A 119 4.27 -2.88 3.87
CA PHE A 119 3.73 -2.40 5.14
C PHE A 119 2.27 -2.81 5.31
N TYR A 120 1.80 -2.93 6.56
CA TYR A 120 0.43 -3.33 6.84
C TYR A 120 -0.60 -2.33 6.30
N PHE A 121 -0.33 -1.02 6.38
CA PHE A 121 -1.23 -0.01 5.82
C PHE A 121 -1.38 -0.11 4.30
N GLU A 122 -0.35 -0.59 3.60
CA GLU A 122 -0.38 -0.78 2.14
C GLU A 122 -1.26 -1.98 1.79
N ARG A 123 -1.12 -3.08 2.55
CA ARG A 123 -2.01 -4.25 2.42
C ARG A 123 -3.47 -3.89 2.69
N LEU A 124 -3.74 -3.09 3.71
CA LEU A 124 -5.10 -2.63 3.98
C LEU A 124 -5.68 -1.73 2.89
N GLN A 125 -4.83 -1.05 2.10
CA GLN A 125 -5.28 -0.26 0.97
C GLN A 125 -5.57 -1.16 -0.24
N SER A 126 -4.73 -2.17 -0.49
CA SER A 126 -5.01 -3.17 -1.52
C SER A 126 -6.28 -3.97 -1.19
N ASP A 127 -6.43 -4.44 0.05
CA ASP A 127 -7.61 -5.22 0.47
C ASP A 127 -8.91 -4.40 0.50
N ARG A 128 -8.81 -3.05 0.42
CA ARG A 128 -9.96 -2.13 0.30
C ARG A 128 -10.14 -1.59 -1.12
N ASP A 129 -9.31 -2.02 -2.07
CA ASP A 129 -9.54 -1.78 -3.48
C ASP A 129 -10.84 -2.52 -3.85
N PRO A 130 -11.85 -1.84 -4.43
CA PRO A 130 -13.08 -2.48 -4.88
C PRO A 130 -12.82 -3.73 -5.73
N VAL A 131 -11.71 -3.73 -6.49
CA VAL A 131 -11.22 -4.88 -7.28
C VAL A 131 -10.94 -6.08 -6.37
N ASN A 132 -10.09 -5.92 -5.34
CA ASN A 132 -9.72 -7.02 -4.45
C ASN A 132 -10.86 -7.46 -3.52
N MET A 133 -11.77 -6.55 -3.15
CA MET A 133 -12.95 -6.89 -2.34
C MET A 133 -13.99 -7.69 -3.13
N PHE A 134 -14.12 -7.43 -4.44
CA PHE A 134 -15.01 -8.18 -5.33
C PHE A 134 -14.41 -9.56 -5.65
N GLU A 135 -13.11 -9.64 -6.00
CA GLU A 135 -12.39 -10.90 -6.21
C GLU A 135 -12.47 -11.84 -5.00
N GLN A 136 -12.38 -11.30 -3.77
CA GLN A 136 -12.49 -12.08 -2.53
C GLN A 136 -13.92 -12.55 -2.20
N GLN A 137 -14.94 -12.03 -2.89
CA GLN A 137 -16.36 -12.39 -2.71
C GLN A 137 -16.89 -13.32 -3.81
N MET A 138 -16.23 -13.37 -4.97
CA MET A 138 -16.56 -14.32 -6.03
C MET A 138 -16.04 -15.71 -5.72
N THR A 139 -16.88 -16.71 -5.94
CA THR A 139 -16.44 -18.12 -5.97
C THR A 139 -15.51 -18.38 -7.15
N GLU A 140 -14.68 -19.43 -7.08
CA GLU A 140 -13.77 -19.79 -8.18
C GLU A 140 -14.53 -20.02 -9.51
N ASP A 141 -15.77 -20.52 -9.42
CA ASP A 141 -16.64 -20.73 -10.57
C ASP A 141 -17.12 -19.39 -11.18
N GLU A 142 -17.49 -18.41 -10.37
CA GLU A 142 -17.93 -17.09 -10.85
C GLU A 142 -16.77 -16.26 -11.45
N GLN A 143 -15.54 -16.44 -10.92
CA GLN A 143 -14.35 -15.83 -11.53
C GLN A 143 -14.05 -16.43 -12.91
N LEU A 144 -14.23 -17.74 -13.04
CA LEU A 144 -14.03 -18.45 -14.32
C LEU A 144 -15.08 -18.00 -15.34
N GLU A 145 -16.35 -17.96 -14.98
CA GLU A 145 -17.45 -17.49 -15.86
C GLU A 145 -17.22 -16.05 -16.35
N LEU A 146 -16.75 -15.16 -15.46
CA LEU A 146 -16.46 -13.78 -15.84
C LEU A 146 -15.25 -13.70 -16.79
N SER A 147 -14.21 -14.51 -16.56
CA SER A 147 -13.04 -14.56 -17.45
C SER A 147 -13.40 -15.09 -18.84
N GLU A 148 -14.24 -16.14 -18.91
CA GLU A 148 -14.73 -16.70 -20.17
C GLU A 148 -15.61 -15.70 -20.92
N ALA A 149 -16.50 -14.98 -20.22
CA ALA A 149 -17.33 -13.94 -20.84
C ALA A 149 -16.50 -12.76 -21.37
N LEU A 150 -15.40 -12.42 -20.70
CA LEU A 150 -14.48 -11.38 -21.15
C LEU A 150 -13.69 -11.82 -22.38
N ASP A 151 -13.19 -13.05 -22.39
CA ASP A 151 -12.48 -13.66 -23.52
C ASP A 151 -13.40 -13.78 -24.75
N ASP A 152 -14.65 -14.19 -24.55
CA ASP A 152 -15.67 -14.24 -25.62
C ASP A 152 -15.99 -12.84 -26.18
N PHE A 153 -16.05 -11.82 -25.31
CA PHE A 153 -16.27 -10.44 -25.72
C PHE A 153 -15.08 -9.89 -26.50
N ILE A 154 -13.85 -10.13 -26.03
CA ILE A 154 -12.61 -9.77 -26.73
C ILE A 154 -12.57 -10.45 -28.08
N GLN A 155 -12.83 -11.75 -28.14
CA GLN A 155 -12.80 -12.52 -29.38
C GLN A 155 -13.91 -12.09 -30.35
N MET A 156 -15.12 -11.77 -29.86
CA MET A 156 -16.16 -11.17 -30.68
C MET A 156 -15.71 -9.82 -31.27
N TYR A 157 -15.03 -8.99 -30.49
CA TYR A 157 -14.51 -7.71 -30.95
C TYR A 157 -13.36 -7.87 -31.94
N GLU A 158 -12.40 -8.76 -31.68
CA GLU A 158 -11.29 -9.08 -32.58
C GLU A 158 -11.79 -9.62 -33.93
N ASN A 159 -12.74 -10.54 -33.91
CA ASN A 159 -13.36 -11.09 -35.12
C ASN A 159 -14.11 -10.01 -35.90
N ARG A 160 -14.79 -9.10 -35.21
CA ARG A 160 -15.47 -7.95 -35.83
C ARG A 160 -14.49 -6.91 -36.38
N PHE A 161 -13.30 -6.81 -35.80
CA PHE A 161 -12.19 -5.97 -36.24
C PHE A 161 -11.54 -6.51 -37.52
N GLU A 162 -11.30 -7.82 -37.59
CA GLU A 162 -10.74 -8.48 -38.77
C GLU A 162 -11.66 -8.38 -39.99
N GLU A 163 -12.98 -8.29 -39.78
CA GLU A 163 -13.96 -8.13 -40.87
C GLU A 163 -14.09 -6.69 -41.42
N GLN A 164 -13.59 -5.64 -40.73
CA GLN A 164 -13.93 -4.25 -41.08
C GLN A 164 -12.80 -3.31 -41.54
N THR A 165 -11.50 -3.66 -41.53
CA THR A 165 -10.48 -2.68 -41.96
C THR A 165 -9.23 -3.31 -42.61
N GLU A 166 -8.99 -3.03 -43.90
CA GLU A 166 -7.67 -3.15 -44.55
C GLU A 166 -6.78 -1.90 -44.32
N ASP A 167 -7.28 -0.91 -43.57
CA ASP A 167 -6.61 0.38 -43.34
C ASP A 167 -6.04 0.49 -41.91
N GLU A 168 -4.72 0.72 -41.83
CA GLU A 168 -3.92 0.68 -40.59
C GLU A 168 -4.20 1.88 -39.66
N GLU A 169 -4.58 3.03 -40.23
CA GLU A 169 -4.88 4.28 -39.49
C GLU A 169 -6.23 4.16 -38.74
N THR A 170 -7.21 3.49 -39.33
CA THR A 170 -8.49 3.18 -38.68
C THR A 170 -8.33 2.19 -37.51
N ARG A 171 -7.32 1.30 -37.59
CA ARG A 171 -7.03 0.28 -36.58
C ARG A 171 -6.45 0.89 -35.29
N GLU A 172 -5.62 1.91 -35.39
CA GLU A 172 -4.99 2.60 -34.26
C GLU A 172 -6.01 3.44 -33.47
N ILE A 173 -6.90 4.14 -34.16
CA ILE A 173 -7.99 4.93 -33.54
C ILE A 173 -8.98 4.02 -32.80
N LEU A 174 -9.33 2.86 -33.37
CA LEU A 174 -10.25 1.92 -32.74
C LEU A 174 -9.62 1.16 -31.56
N LEU A 175 -8.29 0.96 -31.55
CA LEU A 175 -7.57 0.42 -30.39
C LEU A 175 -7.53 1.44 -29.24
N ASP A 176 -7.35 2.73 -29.54
CA ASP A 176 -7.48 3.81 -28.55
C ASP A 176 -8.92 3.90 -28.01
N GLU A 177 -9.95 3.77 -28.87
CA GLU A 177 -11.35 3.70 -28.43
C GLU A 177 -11.65 2.43 -27.62
N PHE A 178 -10.98 1.31 -27.90
CA PHE A 178 -11.10 0.06 -27.15
C PHE A 178 -10.43 0.15 -25.77
N GLU A 179 -9.22 0.73 -25.65
CA GLU A 179 -8.63 1.06 -24.34
C GLU A 179 -9.52 2.03 -23.56
N HIS A 180 -10.17 2.96 -24.27
CA HIS A 180 -11.09 3.91 -23.66
C HIS A 180 -12.39 3.24 -23.22
N LEU A 181 -12.91 2.25 -23.95
CA LEU A 181 -14.07 1.43 -23.60
C LEU A 181 -13.76 0.46 -22.47
N TYR A 182 -12.59 -0.18 -22.46
CA TYR A 182 -12.10 -1.01 -21.36
C TYR A 182 -11.93 -0.17 -20.08
N SER A 183 -11.33 1.01 -20.20
CA SER A 183 -11.30 2.00 -19.12
C SER A 183 -12.71 2.46 -18.71
N LEU A 184 -13.64 2.62 -19.64
CA LEU A 184 -15.03 3.02 -19.35
C LEU A 184 -15.82 1.92 -18.66
N VAL A 185 -15.69 0.65 -19.03
CA VAL A 185 -16.32 -0.49 -18.35
C VAL A 185 -15.73 -0.63 -16.94
N TYR A 186 -14.40 -0.57 -16.83
CA TYR A 186 -13.69 -0.52 -15.55
C TYR A 186 -14.07 0.70 -14.68
N LEU A 187 -14.40 1.84 -15.30
CA LEU A 187 -14.88 3.05 -14.61
C LEU A 187 -16.39 3.03 -14.34
N LEU A 188 -17.19 2.33 -15.13
CA LEU A 188 -18.64 2.14 -14.95
C LEU A 188 -18.90 1.18 -13.79
N GLU A 189 -18.08 0.14 -13.62
CA GLU A 189 -18.02 -0.67 -12.40
C GLU A 189 -17.60 0.15 -11.17
N LYS A 190 -16.79 1.22 -11.35
CA LYS A 190 -16.48 2.20 -10.28
C LYS A 190 -17.59 3.23 -10.00
N LYS A 191 -18.64 3.34 -10.82
CA LYS A 191 -19.64 4.44 -10.73
C LYS A 191 -21.07 4.04 -10.34
N GLU A 192 -21.32 2.81 -9.88
CA GLU A 192 -22.55 2.53 -9.10
C GLU A 192 -22.44 2.93 -7.61
N ILE A 193 -21.32 3.54 -7.19
CA ILE A 193 -21.23 4.28 -5.93
C ILE A 193 -21.03 5.77 -6.21
N GLU A 194 -22.01 6.40 -6.84
CA GLU A 194 -22.35 7.81 -6.59
C GLU A 194 -23.65 8.16 -7.34
N LEU A 195 -24.80 7.94 -6.70
CA LEU A 195 -25.94 8.88 -6.66
C LEU A 195 -27.03 8.28 -5.76
N CYS A 196 -27.69 9.17 -5.01
CA CYS A 196 -28.87 8.85 -4.19
C CYS A 196 -29.99 8.19 -5.00
#